data_AF-A0A1M7JQU4-F1
#
_entry.id   AF-A0A1M7JQU4-F1
#
_cell.length_a   1.000
_cell.length_b   1.000
_cell.length_c   1.000
_cell.angle_alpha   90.00
_cell.angle_beta   90.00
_cell.angle_gamma   90.00
#
_symmetry.space_group_name_H-M   'P 1'
#
loop_
_entity.id
_entity.type
_entity.pdbx_description
1 polymer ?
#
loop_
_entity_poly.entity_id
_entity_poly.type
_entity_poly.pdbx_seq_one_letter_code
_entity_poly.pdbx_strand_id
1 'polypeptide(L)' 'MFTVYVLYSEKFNKIYIGFTSDLEKRLISHNELGKKGWTIKFRPWNVIHTEKFESKKEAMDREKYLKTGILLHKLF' A
#
# COMPACT_ATOMS: atom_id res chain seq x y z
N MET A 1 -8.68 10.58 9.99
CA MET A 1 -8.66 10.08 8.60
C MET A 1 -7.46 9.19 8.35
N PHE A 2 -7.70 8.02 7.73
CA PHE A 2 -6.72 7.01 7.36
C PHE A 2 -6.83 6.74 5.86
N THR A 3 -5.71 6.49 5.19
CA THR A 3 -5.67 6.13 3.77
C THR A 3 -5.20 4.69 3.64
N VAL A 4 -6.05 3.84 3.07
CA VAL A 4 -5.65 2.53 2.54
C VAL A 4 -5.06 2.73 1.16
N TYR A 5 -3.97 2.04 0.86
CA TYR A 5 -3.24 2.21 -0.39
C TYR A 5 -2.77 0.87 -0.94
N VAL A 6 -2.65 0.81 -2.27
CA VAL A 6 -2.04 -0.30 -3.00
C VAL A 6 -0.84 0.25 -3.76
N LEU A 7 0.31 -0.36 -3.51
CA LEU A 7 1.54 -0.08 -4.22
C LEU A 7 1.85 -1.21 -5.18
N TYR A 8 2.37 -0.86 -6.35
CA TYR A 8 2.86 -1.79 -7.33
C TYR A 8 4.32 -1.51 -7.65
N SER A 9 5.09 -2.59 -7.72
CA SER A 9 6.46 -2.59 -8.20
C SER A 9 6.48 -3.27 -9.56
N GLU A 10 6.51 -2.47 -10.62
CA GLU A 10 6.56 -2.96 -12.01
C GLU A 10 7.79 -3.84 -12.24
N LYS A 11 8.96 -3.41 -11.73
CA LYS A 11 10.23 -4.12 -11.89
C LYS A 11 10.21 -5.54 -11.33
N PHE A 12 9.45 -5.78 -10.26
CA PHE A 12 9.45 -7.07 -9.56
C PHE A 12 8.09 -7.79 -9.63
N ASN A 13 7.12 -7.19 -10.33
CA ASN A 13 5.74 -7.62 -10.36
C ASN A 13 5.19 -7.94 -8.95
N LYS A 14 5.41 -7.02 -8.01
CA LYS A 14 4.98 -7.17 -6.60
C LYS A 14 3.96 -6.13 -6.21
N ILE A 15 3.06 -6.53 -5.33
CA ILE A 15 2.03 -5.68 -4.77
C ILE A 15 2.22 -5.59 -3.27
N TYR A 16 2.01 -4.39 -2.73
CA TYR A 16 1.97 -4.13 -1.31
C TYR A 16 0.68 -3.41 -0.97
N ILE A 17 -0.02 -3.87 0.06
CA ILE A 17 -1.28 -3.26 0.53
C ILE A 17 -1.08 -2.87 1.98
N GLY A 18 -1.41 -1.63 2.31
CA GLY A 18 -1.31 -1.10 3.66
C GLY A 18 -2.26 0.04 3.92
N PHE A 19 -2.25 0.56 5.14
CA PHE A 19 -2.87 1.84 5.47
C PHE A 19 -1.96 2.71 6.33
N THR A 20 -2.25 4.00 6.36
CA THR A 20 -1.49 5.03 7.08
C THR A 20 -2.36 6.26 7.33
N SER A 21 -2.03 7.06 8.35
CA SER A 21 -2.60 8.40 8.54
C SER A 21 -1.91 9.47 7.69
N ASP A 22 -0.76 9.14 7.11
CA ASP A 22 0.07 10.04 6.30
C ASP A 22 0.67 9.23 5.13
N LEU A 23 0.11 9.43 3.93
CA LEU A 23 0.48 8.67 2.73
C LEU A 23 1.83 9.11 2.19
N GLU A 24 2.10 10.41 2.15
CA GLU A 24 3.33 10.98 1.61
C GLU A 24 4.55 10.49 2.38
N LYS A 25 4.54 10.61 3.73
CA LYS A 25 5.65 10.10 4.56
C LYS A 25 5.82 8.59 4.42
N ARG A 26 4.72 7.85 4.23
CA ARG A 26 4.78 6.40 4.03
C ARG A 26 5.43 6.02 2.71
N LEU A 27 5.18 6.76 1.63
CA LEU A 27 5.82 6.54 0.33
C LEU A 27 7.32 6.84 0.39
N ILE A 28 7.70 7.97 0.99
CA ILE A 28 9.11 8.32 1.21
C ILE A 28 9.81 7.23 2.04
N SER A 29 9.15 6.73 3.10
CA SER A 29 9.67 5.61 3.89
C SER A 29 9.90 4.35 3.07
N HIS A 30 8.91 3.96 2.25
CA HIS A 30 8.96 2.75 1.45
C HIS A 30 9.95 2.82 0.29
N ASN A 31 10.14 3.98 -0.34
CA ASN A 31 11.01 4.15 -1.50
C ASN A 31 12.43 4.61 -1.16
N GLU A 32 12.61 5.38 -0.09
CA GLU A 32 13.89 6.07 0.16
C GLU A 32 14.45 5.70 1.54
N LEU A 33 13.74 6.03 2.61
CA LEU A 33 14.31 6.06 3.97
C LEU A 33 14.47 4.68 4.61
N GLY A 34 13.66 3.70 4.23
CA GLY A 34 13.73 2.35 4.79
C GLY A 34 15.12 1.74 4.57
N LYS A 35 15.76 1.28 5.65
CA LYS A 35 17.07 0.60 5.63
C LYS A 35 17.00 -0.91 5.88
N LYS A 36 15.87 -1.39 6.45
CA LYS A 36 15.55 -2.81 6.66
C LYS A 36 14.07 -3.07 6.39
N GLY A 37 13.70 -4.28 5.95
CA GLY A 37 12.31 -4.69 5.72
C GLY A 37 12.03 -5.26 4.32
N TRP A 38 10.83 -5.82 4.15
CA TRP A 38 10.42 -6.47 2.90
C TRP A 38 10.27 -5.48 1.74
N THR A 39 9.70 -4.29 1.99
CA THR A 39 9.40 -3.30 0.94
C THR A 39 10.64 -2.78 0.24
N ILE A 40 11.80 -2.75 0.90
CA ILE A 40 13.05 -2.24 0.31
C ILE A 40 13.50 -3.08 -0.89
N LYS A 41 13.26 -4.39 -0.84
CA LYS A 41 13.71 -5.34 -1.87
C LYS A 41 13.01 -5.14 -3.22
N PHE A 42 11.87 -4.46 -3.23
CA PHE A 42 11.02 -4.34 -4.42
C PHE A 42 10.73 -2.88 -4.79
N ARG A 43 11.64 -1.96 -4.46
CA ARG A 43 11.59 -0.58 -4.97
C ARG A 43 11.89 -0.53 -6.49
N PRO A 44 11.39 0.45 -7.25
CA PRO A 44 10.49 1.52 -6.80
C PRO A 44 9.04 1.05 -6.66
N TRP A 45 8.31 1.67 -5.74
CA TRP A 45 6.88 1.48 -5.52
C TRP A 45 6.09 2.65 -6.09
N ASN A 46 5.14 2.34 -6.95
CA ASN A 46 4.16 3.27 -7.49
C ASN A 46 2.82 3.08 -6.79
N VAL A 47 2.15 4.17 -6.43
CA VAL A 47 0.76 4.10 -5.94
C VAL A 47 -0.15 3.84 -7.14
N ILE A 48 -0.93 2.76 -7.07
CA ILE A 48 -1.91 2.44 -8.11
C ILE A 48 -3.35 2.56 -7.63
N HIS A 49 -3.58 2.66 -6.32
CA HIS A 49 -4.92 2.80 -5.75
C HIS A 49 -4.88 3.39 -4.34
N THR A 50 -5.87 4.20 -3.99
CA THR A 50 -6.06 4.73 -2.62
C THR A 50 -7.53 4.87 -2.25
N GLU A 51 -7.84 4.68 -0.96
CA GLU A 51 -9.17 4.87 -0.37
C GLU A 51 -9.04 5.55 0.99
N LYS A 52 -9.91 6.52 1.29
CA LYS A 52 -9.92 7.27 2.56
C LYS A 52 -11.03 6.76 3.48
N PHE A 53 -10.72 6.70 4.76
CA PHE A 53 -11.62 6.27 5.83
C PHE A 53 -11.51 7.19 7.04
N GLU A 54 -12.62 7.41 7.75
CA GLU A 54 -12.61 8.27 8.93
C GLU A 54 -12.00 7.55 10.13
N SER A 55 -12.32 6.27 10.31
CA SER A 55 -11.84 5.47 11.42
C SER A 55 -10.68 4.53 11.05
N LYS A 56 -9.83 4.23 12.03
CA LYS A 56 -8.77 3.22 11.89
C LYS A 56 -9.35 1.83 11.61
N LYS A 57 -10.48 1.51 12.23
CA LYS A 57 -11.14 0.20 12.12
C LYS A 57 -11.59 -0.05 10.67
N GLU A 58 -12.26 0.91 10.05
CA GLU A 58 -12.69 0.78 8.64
C GLU A 58 -11.51 0.61 7.70
N ALA A 59 -10.43 1.38 7.89
CA ALA A 59 -9.21 1.23 7.10
C ALA A 59 -8.56 -0.16 7.26
N MET A 60 -8.52 -0.69 8.49
CA MET A 60 -8.01 -2.05 8.76
C MET A 60 -8.89 -3.13 8.14
N ASP A 61 -10.20 -3.03 8.29
CA ASP A 61 -11.16 -3.98 7.71
C ASP A 61 -11.04 -3.98 6.17
N ARG A 62 -10.89 -2.81 5.55
CA ARG A 62 -10.65 -2.67 4.12
C ARG A 62 -9.31 -3.24 3.68
N GLU A 63 -8.23 -2.92 4.37
CA GLU A 63 -6.89 -3.47 4.08
C GLU A 63 -6.92 -5.00 4.11
N LYS A 64 -7.56 -5.59 5.12
CA LYS A 64 -7.73 -7.04 5.25
C LYS A 64 -8.51 -7.62 4.08
N TYR A 65 -9.61 -6.99 3.69
CA TYR A 65 -10.39 -7.40 2.52
C TYR A 65 -9.55 -7.37 1.24
N LEU A 66 -8.81 -6.29 1.00
CA LEU A 66 -7.98 -6.14 -0.20
C LEU A 66 -6.89 -7.23 -0.30
N LYS A 67 -6.33 -7.66 0.84
CA LYS A 67 -5.33 -8.74 0.90
C LYS A 67 -5.89 -10.13 0.58
N THR A 68 -7.21 -10.30 0.46
CA THR A 68 -7.82 -11.57 0.02
C THR A 68 -7.71 -11.81 -1.49
N GLY A 69 -7.23 -10.82 -2.26
CA GLY A 69 -6.94 -10.98 -3.70
C GLY A 69 -8.03 -10.45 -4.64
N ILE A 70 -9.18 -9.99 -4.13
CA ILE A 70 -10.33 -9.55 -4.95
C ILE A 70 -9.98 -8.35 -5.86
N LEU A 71 -9.07 -7.46 -5.45
CA LEU A 71 -8.70 -6.29 -6.25
C LEU A 71 -7.69 -6.63 -7.37
N LEU A 72 -6.96 -7.74 -7.25
CA LEU A 72 -5.92 -8.12 -8.22
C LEU A 72 -6.49 -8.41 -9.61
N HIS A 73 -7.74 -8.90 -9.67
CA HIS A 73 -8.48 -9.13 -10.91
C HIS A 73 -9.11 -7.88 -11.53
N LYS A 74 -9.10 -6.74 -10.85
CA LYS A 74 -9.74 -5.50 -11.31
C LYS A 74 -8.76 -4.40 -11.70
N LEU A 75 -7.49 -4.54 -11.31
CA LEU A 75 -6.42 -3.59 -11.61
C LEU A 75 -5.53 -4.04 -12.79
N PHE A 76 -5.74 -5.28 -13.26
CA PHE A 76 -5.16 -5.90 -14.45
C PHE A 76 -6.26 -6.70 -15.15
#